data_AF-A0A496SPC2-F1
#
_entry.id   AF-A0A496SPC2-F1
#
_cell.length_a   1.000
_cell.length_b   1.000
_cell.length_c   1.000
_cell.angle_alpha   90.00
_cell.angle_beta   90.00
_cell.angle_gamma   90.00
#
_symmetry.space_group_name_H-M   'P 1'
#
loop_
_entity.id
_entity.type
_entity.pdbx_description
1 polymer ?
#
loop_
_entity_poly.entity_id
_entity_poly.type
_entity_poly.pdbx_seq_one_letter_code
_entity_poly.pdbx_strand_id
1 'polypeptide(L)' 'MKKDLDLCQIGWKIRELVHSLNNKLEVIVGRTELALYTGKCNRDILEEILNASKDILVLIKSLGQLGRELSEQGG' A
#
# COMPACT_ATOMS: atom_id res chain seq x y z
N MET A 1 -12.96 -26.61 -6.76
CA MET A 1 -12.69 -26.66 -5.30
C MET A 1 -11.31 -26.15 -4.92
N LYS A 2 -10.17 -26.74 -5.36
CA LYS A 2 -8.83 -26.23 -4.96
C LYS A 2 -8.51 -24.84 -5.56
N LYS A 3 -8.79 -24.65 -6.85
CA LYS A 3 -8.65 -23.34 -7.54
C LYS A 3 -9.51 -22.22 -6.90
N ASP A 4 -10.73 -22.53 -6.48
CA ASP A 4 -11.64 -21.54 -5.88
C ASP A 4 -11.18 -21.11 -4.48
N LEU A 5 -10.55 -22.02 -3.72
CA LEU A 5 -9.98 -21.72 -2.41
C LEU A 5 -8.77 -20.78 -2.52
N ASP A 6 -7.92 -21.00 -3.53
CA ASP A 6 -6.75 -20.17 -3.80
C ASP A 6 -7.14 -18.76 -4.28
N LEU A 7 -8.16 -18.64 -5.13
CA LEU A 7 -8.71 -17.34 -5.56
C LEU A 7 -9.29 -16.54 -4.39
N CYS A 8 -10.05 -17.19 -3.51
CA CYS A 8 -10.55 -16.55 -2.30
C CYS A 8 -9.41 -16.01 -1.43
N GLN A 9 -8.37 -16.81 -1.19
CA GLN A 9 -7.21 -16.39 -0.40
C GLN A 9 -6.47 -15.20 -1.03
N ILE A 10 -6.28 -15.19 -2.34
CA ILE A 10 -5.68 -14.05 -3.04
C ILE A 10 -6.55 -12.81 -2.91
N GLY A 11 -7.88 -12.94 -3.05
CA GLY A 11 -8.82 -11.84 -2.85
C GLY A 11 -8.73 -11.21 -1.45
N TRP A 12 -8.61 -12.04 -0.41
CA TRP A 12 -8.38 -11.58 0.97
C TRP A 12 -7.05 -10.82 1.12
N LYS A 13 -5.95 -11.38 0.60
CA LYS A 13 -4.63 -10.72 0.62
C LYS A 13 -4.65 -9.38 -0.10
N ILE A 14 -5.30 -9.30 -1.27
CA ILE A 14 -5.45 -8.04 -2.01
C ILE A 14 -6.22 -7.01 -1.17
N ARG A 15 -7.32 -7.41 -0.53
CA ARG A 15 -8.10 -6.51 0.34
C ARG A 15 -7.26 -5.96 1.49
N GLU A 16 -6.49 -6.80 2.17
CA GLU A 16 -5.61 -6.39 3.26
C GLU A 16 -4.50 -5.44 2.78
N LEU A 17 -3.88 -5.73 1.64
CA LEU A 17 -2.87 -4.85 1.05
C LEU A 17 -3.44 -3.49 0.68
N VAL A 18 -4.62 -3.44 0.06
CA VAL A 18 -5.29 -2.19 -0.30
C VAL A 18 -5.64 -1.39 0.96
N HIS A 19 -6.13 -2.04 2.01
CA HIS A 19 -6.39 -1.36 3.29
C HIS A 19 -5.11 -0.78 3.88
N SER A 20 -4.00 -1.53 3.88
CA SER A 20 -2.71 -1.05 4.35
C SER A 20 -2.17 0.12 3.53
N LEU A 21 -2.32 0.08 2.20
CA LEU A 21 -1.96 1.16 1.29
C LEU A 21 -2.70 2.45 1.62
N ASN A 22 -4.02 2.37 1.81
CA ASN A 22 -4.84 3.53 2.14
C ASN A 22 -4.38 4.19 3.45
N ASN A 23 -4.15 3.40 4.50
CA ASN A 23 -3.68 3.92 5.78
C ASN A 23 -2.32 4.64 5.66
N LYS A 24 -1.40 4.10 4.85
CA LYS A 24 -0.08 4.72 4.62
C LYS A 24 -0.17 6.00 3.79
N LEU A 25 -1.07 6.04 2.81
CA LEU A 25 -1.33 7.24 2.01
C LEU A 25 -1.96 8.35 2.85
N GLU A 26 -2.91 8.03 3.73
CA GLU A 26 -3.51 8.98 4.67
C GLU A 26 -2.45 9.63 5.57
N VAL A 27 -1.46 8.86 6.06
CA VAL A 27 -0.33 9.41 6.83
C VAL A 27 0.47 10.40 6.00
N ILE A 28 0.82 10.06 4.74
CA ILE A 28 1.56 10.97 3.86
C ILE A 28 0.78 12.27 3.64
N VAL A 29 -0.51 12.16 3.32
CA VAL A 29 -1.38 13.32 3.09
C VAL A 29 -1.44 14.19 4.34
N GLY A 30 -1.80 13.62 5.50
CA GLY A 30 -1.95 14.39 6.75
C GLY A 30 -0.66 15.06 7.21
N ARG A 31 0.51 14.41 7.03
CA ARG A 31 1.80 15.03 7.35
C ARG A 31 2.19 16.13 6.37
N THR A 32 1.89 15.95 5.09
CA THR A 32 2.15 16.96 4.07
C THR A 32 1.26 18.19 4.28
N GLU A 33 -0.02 17.99 4.54
CA GLU A 33 -0.97 19.07 4.85
C GLU A 33 -0.53 19.84 6.11
N LEU A 34 -0.11 19.15 7.16
CA LEU A 34 0.41 19.80 8.37
C LEU A 34 1.67 20.64 8.08
N ALA A 35 2.60 20.12 7.28
CA ALA A 35 3.79 20.85 6.89
C ALA A 35 3.47 22.12 6.08
N LEU A 36 2.52 22.01 5.13
CA LEU A 36 2.03 23.14 4.33
C LEU A 36 1.34 24.19 5.21
N TYR A 37 0.45 23.76 6.10
CA TYR A 37 -0.30 24.65 6.99
C TYR A 37 0.62 25.41 7.95
N THR A 38 1.60 24.72 8.53
CA THR A 38 2.51 25.32 9.52
C THR A 38 3.67 26.10 8.89
N GLY A 39 3.89 25.96 7.58
CA GLY A 39 5.08 26.46 6.89
C GLY A 39 6.39 25.81 7.38
N LYS A 40 6.29 24.72 8.15
CA LYS A 40 7.42 24.02 8.77
C LYS A 40 7.51 22.62 8.20
N CYS A 41 8.50 22.41 7.35
CA CYS A 41 8.90 21.08 6.88
C CYS A 41 10.24 20.74 7.54
N ASN A 42 10.19 20.12 8.72
CA ASN A 42 11.40 19.68 9.40
C ASN A 42 11.80 18.28 8.90
N ARG A 43 13.03 17.89 9.23
CA ARG A 43 13.60 16.60 8.83
C ARG A 43 12.74 15.42 9.27
N ASP A 44 12.16 15.48 10.46
CA ASP A 44 11.33 14.41 11.02
C ASP A 44 10.10 14.13 10.15
N ILE A 45 9.39 15.19 9.71
CA ILE A 45 8.24 15.06 8.81
C ILE A 45 8.66 14.46 7.47
N LEU A 46 9.81 14.88 6.91
CA LEU A 46 10.33 14.32 5.66
C LEU A 46 10.72 12.85 5.82
N GLU A 47 11.31 12.46 6.95
CA GLU A 47 11.65 11.08 7.25
C GLU A 47 10.40 10.21 7.41
N GLU A 48 9.35 10.70 8.07
CA GLU A 48 8.05 10.01 8.16
C GLU A 48 7.42 9.80 6.78
N ILE A 49 7.36 10.85 5.94
CA ILE A 49 6.83 10.76 4.57
C ILE A 49 7.65 9.78 3.74
N LEU A 50 8.99 9.85 3.82
CA LEU A 50 9.88 8.95 3.09
C LEU A 50 9.67 7.49 3.51
N ASN A 51 9.55 7.21 4.80
CA ASN A 51 9.34 5.86 5.31
C ASN A 51 7.97 5.32 4.87
N ALA A 52 6.90 6.11 5.00
CA ALA A 52 5.58 5.72 4.51
C ALA A 52 5.57 5.47 2.99
N SER A 53 6.32 6.27 2.22
CA SER A 53 6.45 6.10 0.77
C SER A 53 7.19 4.81 0.40
N LYS A 54 8.24 4.44 1.14
CA LYS A 54 8.95 3.16 0.97
C LYS A 54 8.04 1.97 1.28
N ASP A 55 7.25 2.04 2.35
CA ASP A 55 6.28 1.01 2.70
C ASP A 55 5.24 0.82 1.57
N ILE A 56 4.69 1.92 1.05
CA ILE A 56 3.77 1.89 -0.10
C ILE A 56 4.40 1.20 -1.31
N LEU A 57 5.67 1.50 -1.61
CA LEU A 57 6.36 0.88 -2.74
C LEU A 57 6.45 -0.66 -2.59
N VAL A 58 6.67 -1.16 -1.38
CA VAL A 58 6.68 -2.60 -1.08
C VAL A 58 5.29 -3.20 -1.23
N LEU A 59 4.26 -2.52 -0.72
CA LEU A 59 2.86 -2.95 -0.82
C LEU A 59 2.38 -3.01 -2.29
N ILE A 60 2.71 -2.00 -3.11
CA ILE A 60 2.38 -1.98 -4.54
C ILE A 60 3.06 -3.14 -5.28
N LYS A 61 4.34 -3.42 -4.99
CA LYS A 61 5.04 -4.57 -5.58
C LYS A 61 4.36 -5.90 -5.22
N SER A 62 3.94 -6.05 -3.97
CA SER A 62 3.22 -7.23 -3.49
C SER A 62 1.86 -7.38 -4.18
N LEU A 63 1.12 -6.28 -4.33
CA LEU A 63 -0.14 -6.26 -5.05
C LEU A 63 0.04 -6.65 -6.53
N GLY A 64 1.06 -6.10 -7.19
CA GLY A 64 1.39 -6.44 -8.58
C GLY A 64 1.79 -7.91 -8.76
N GLN A 65 2.43 -8.52 -7.76
CA GLN A 65 2.75 -9.94 -7.76
C GLN A 65 1.49 -10.81 -7.65
N LEU A 66 0.58 -10.48 -6.73
CA LEU A 66 -0.71 -11.18 -6.61
C LEU A 66 -1.55 -11.03 -7.88
N GLY A 67 -1.51 -9.86 -8.54
CA GLY A 67 -2.17 -9.64 -9.82
C GLY A 67 -1.64 -10.55 -10.94
N ARG A 68 -0.33 -10.81 -10.98
CA ARG A 68 0.28 -11.77 -11.92
C ARG A 68 -0.16 -13.21 -11.61
N GLU A 69 -0.13 -13.61 -10.35
CA GLU A 69 -0.57 -14.95 -9.92
C GLU A 69 -2.03 -15.21 -10.32
N LEU A 70 -2.91 -14.21 -10.19
CA LEU A 70 -4.30 -14.31 -10.67
C LEU A 70 -4.38 -14.47 -12.18
N SER A 71 -3.58 -13.71 -12.94
CA SER A 71 -3.58 -13.77 -14.40
C SER A 71 -3.07 -15.12 -14.92
N GLU A 72 -2.07 -15.71 -14.27
CA GLU A 72 -1.50 -17.00 -14.66
C GLU A 72 -2.42 -18.19 -14.30
N GLN A 73 -3.25 -18.07 -13.27
CA GLN A 73 -4.23 -19.11 -12.90
C GLN A 73 -5.49 -19.14 -13.78
N GLY A 74 -5.76 -18.04 -14.51
CA GLY A 74 -6.89 -17.91 -15.43
C GLY A 74 -6.63 -18.40 -16.86
N GLY A 75 -5.38 -18.78 -17.19
CA GLY A 75 -4.96 -19.33 -18.48
C GLY A 75 -5.01 -20.86 -18.59
#